data_AF-A0A7S4V6I8-F1
#
_entry.id   AF-A0A7S4V6I8-F1
#
_cell.length_a   1.000
_cell.length_b   1.000
_cell.length_c   1.000
_cell.angle_alpha   90.00
_cell.angle_beta   90.00
_cell.angle_gamma   90.00
#
_symmetry.space_group_name_H-M   'P 1'
#
loop_
_entity.id
_entity.type
_entity.pdbx_description
1 polymer ?
#
loop_
_entity_poly.entity_id
_entity_poly.type
_entity_poly.pdbx_seq_one_letter_code
_entity_poly.pdbx_strand_id
1 'polypeptide(L)'
;MRERKGYGKANIKNGVKSDSDSYTRIQRNMKERSEMEQFISSYTEKDTEQLLTYLREKVLDGIIAATLSSLPSSEVEGPVNKMDIEKRKYEIFLRQWVARRRLHWTASRIRSHAQMLFSRHGLSLESAGLCGPLEIVSEDPFTIGMAVFVNGWAPENDPRPPYSGLAIIDDMTELRNGRRTFTISFERHKSMKEVPEEVLTHPTESEFNSASRRYRAEMDKKKAAETLPKRVAMIHETLQRMTWNQNLNRIIMSSSENCNSDDTENKKSSLLGVMQQELSEELLYILFTEKKLMNPFDKSEWCPLSSMLLKRLLGDIARLSMLEDYGSFDSQKALAQVLYKRATYAAEVVKKIAKNIRDNNQLNDRISYLAFQEQQSGKKRKFICVFPSDRTIETFQGIDDCQCIYLDQIRSVHFCINVQWYIMRQIVSVVHSLASTISWCQNDLYSLQKMCASVGVDASLATAPLKRK
;
A
#
# COMPACT_ATOMS: atom_id res chain seq x y z
N MET A 1 8.15 2.33 18.61
CA MET A 1 8.99 2.01 19.79
C MET A 1 8.54 0.64 20.30
N ARG A 2 9.39 -0.40 20.36
CA ARG A 2 8.97 -1.73 20.83
C ARG A 2 8.84 -1.70 22.36
N GLU A 3 7.66 -1.95 22.91
CA GLU A 3 7.52 -2.25 24.34
C GLU A 3 8.42 -3.45 24.68
N ARG A 4 9.36 -3.25 25.61
CA ARG A 4 10.22 -4.34 26.08
C ARG A 4 9.37 -5.35 26.85
N LYS A 5 9.62 -6.65 26.63
CA LYS A 5 9.06 -7.71 27.47
C LYS A 5 9.39 -7.43 28.95
N GLY A 6 8.43 -7.67 29.83
CA GLY A 6 8.67 -7.78 31.28
C GLY A 6 8.14 -6.65 32.15
N TYR A 7 7.89 -5.45 31.61
CA TYR A 7 7.44 -4.32 32.44
C TYR A 7 6.35 -3.52 31.72
N GLY A 8 5.10 -3.76 32.11
CA GLY A 8 3.93 -3.05 31.61
C GLY A 8 2.63 -3.70 32.06
N LYS A 9 1.69 -2.90 32.57
CA LYS A 9 0.36 -3.38 33.03
C LYS A 9 -0.40 -4.12 31.92
N ALA A 10 -0.13 -3.79 30.66
CA ALA A 10 -0.67 -4.48 29.48
C ALA A 10 -0.10 -5.89 29.30
N ASN A 11 1.20 -6.13 29.54
CA ASN A 11 1.79 -7.47 29.51
C ASN A 11 1.13 -8.41 30.52
N ILE A 12 0.85 -7.90 31.72
CA ILE A 12 0.29 -8.68 32.84
C ILE A 12 -1.23 -8.92 32.63
N LYS A 13 -1.98 -7.91 32.20
CA LYS A 13 -3.45 -8.02 32.07
C LYS A 13 -3.92 -8.61 30.74
N ASN A 14 -3.22 -8.31 29.64
CA ASN A 14 -3.66 -8.68 28.29
C ASN A 14 -2.79 -9.79 27.67
N GLY A 15 -1.75 -10.24 28.37
CA GLY A 15 -0.89 -11.34 27.94
C GLY A 15 -0.19 -11.05 26.61
N VAL A 16 0.54 -9.93 26.51
CA VAL A 16 1.26 -9.56 25.28
C VAL A 16 2.25 -10.67 24.94
N LYS A 17 1.94 -11.39 23.85
CA LYS A 17 2.73 -12.51 23.36
C LYS A 17 3.89 -12.01 22.49
N SER A 18 4.93 -12.84 22.33
CA SER A 18 6.05 -12.53 21.43
C SER A 18 5.65 -12.52 19.96
N ASP A 19 6.56 -12.05 19.11
CA ASP A 19 6.50 -12.15 17.65
C ASP A 19 6.36 -13.59 17.12
N SER A 20 6.55 -14.59 17.98
CA SER A 20 6.27 -16.00 17.69
C SER A 20 4.77 -16.33 17.69
N ASP A 21 3.93 -15.54 18.38
CA ASP A 21 2.48 -15.66 18.28
C ASP A 21 1.97 -14.84 17.09
N SER A 22 1.55 -15.55 16.04
CA SER A 22 1.14 -14.90 14.79
C SER A 22 -0.04 -13.95 14.98
N TYR A 23 -0.99 -14.26 15.86
CA TYR A 23 -2.17 -13.41 16.07
C TYR A 23 -1.77 -12.05 16.66
N THR A 24 -1.05 -12.03 17.77
CA THR A 24 -0.60 -10.79 18.42
C THR A 24 0.28 -9.97 17.48
N ARG A 25 1.21 -10.63 16.77
CA ARG A 25 2.10 -9.96 15.82
C ARG A 25 1.32 -9.29 14.69
N ILE A 26 0.37 -10.00 14.08
CA ILE A 26 -0.38 -9.45 12.95
C ILE A 26 -1.27 -8.30 13.42
N GLN A 27 -1.96 -8.43 14.55
CA GLN A 27 -2.76 -7.33 15.10
C GLN A 27 -1.93 -6.07 15.37
N ARG A 28 -0.74 -6.24 15.97
CA ARG A 28 0.18 -5.12 16.17
C ARG A 28 0.57 -4.49 14.83
N ASN A 29 1.00 -5.29 13.86
CA ASN A 29 1.44 -4.78 12.58
C ASN A 29 0.30 -4.12 11.78
N MET A 30 -0.94 -4.60 11.91
CA MET A 30 -2.12 -3.94 11.32
C MET A 30 -2.39 -2.58 11.98
N LYS A 31 -2.33 -2.51 13.32
CA LYS A 31 -2.48 -1.24 14.06
C LYS A 31 -1.40 -0.23 13.68
N GLU A 32 -0.13 -0.64 13.68
CA GLU A 32 1.01 0.21 13.30
C GLU A 32 0.86 0.76 11.87
N ARG A 33 0.42 -0.06 10.91
CA ARG A 33 0.16 0.40 9.53
C ARG A 33 -1.00 1.39 9.46
N SER A 34 -2.08 1.14 10.22
CA SER A 34 -3.22 2.06 10.29
C SER A 34 -2.84 3.43 10.86
N GLU A 35 -2.07 3.45 11.95
CA GLU A 35 -1.56 4.69 12.54
C GLU A 35 -0.64 5.42 11.56
N MET A 36 0.23 4.70 10.86
CA MET A 36 1.12 5.28 9.86
C MET A 36 0.36 5.91 8.68
N GLU A 37 -0.65 5.24 8.14
CA GLU A 37 -1.50 5.82 7.09
C GLU A 37 -2.26 7.06 7.58
N GLN A 38 -2.75 7.04 8.82
CA GLN A 38 -3.39 8.22 9.43
C GLN A 38 -2.41 9.40 9.51
N PHE A 39 -1.17 9.18 9.98
CA PHE A 39 -0.16 10.23 10.01
C PHE A 39 0.17 10.75 8.61
N ILE A 40 0.43 9.85 7.64
CA ILE A 40 0.73 10.24 6.26
C ILE A 40 -0.41 11.09 5.68
N SER A 41 -1.66 10.69 5.88
CA SER A 41 -2.82 11.42 5.36
C SER A 41 -2.98 12.83 5.95
N SER A 42 -2.42 13.09 7.14
CA SER A 42 -2.46 14.39 7.80
C SER A 42 -1.33 15.35 7.38
N TYR A 43 -0.32 14.86 6.66
CA TYR A 43 0.86 15.65 6.31
C TYR A 43 0.60 16.67 5.21
N THR A 44 1.14 17.88 5.41
CA THR A 44 1.27 18.89 4.36
C THR A 44 2.38 18.52 3.36
N GLU A 45 2.53 19.29 2.29
CA GLU A 45 3.67 19.12 1.37
C GLU A 45 5.02 19.24 2.08
N LYS A 46 5.15 20.24 2.96
CA LYS A 46 6.37 20.47 3.72
C LYS A 46 6.66 19.34 4.71
N ASP A 47 5.63 18.84 5.40
CA ASP A 47 5.78 17.70 6.30
C ASP A 47 6.19 16.44 5.54
N THR A 48 5.62 16.24 4.34
CA THR A 48 5.96 15.13 3.44
C THR A 48 7.43 15.18 3.02
N GLU A 49 7.96 16.36 2.68
CA GLU A 49 9.38 16.54 2.36
C GLU A 49 10.29 16.26 3.55
N GLN A 50 9.96 16.80 4.72
CA GLN A 50 10.74 16.58 5.94
C GLN A 50 10.77 15.10 6.32
N LEU A 51 9.61 14.42 6.21
CA LEU A 51 9.52 12.98 6.42
C LEU A 51 10.40 12.21 5.45
N LEU A 52 10.36 12.53 4.15
CA LEU A 52 11.15 11.83 3.15
C LEU A 52 12.65 12.03 3.33
N THR A 53 13.08 13.24 3.67
CA THR A 53 14.46 13.54 4.03
C THR A 53 14.89 12.71 5.25
N TYR A 54 14.08 12.67 6.30
CA TYR A 54 14.35 11.85 7.49
C TYR A 54 14.43 10.36 7.16
N LEU A 55 13.46 9.83 6.41
CA LEU A 55 13.43 8.42 6.01
C LEU A 55 14.64 8.06 5.15
N ARG A 56 15.08 8.95 4.25
CA ARG A 56 16.29 8.74 3.44
C ARG A 56 17.53 8.69 4.34
N GLU A 57 17.79 9.77 5.06
CA GLU A 57 19.06 10.00 5.75
C GLU A 57 19.22 9.17 7.03
N LYS A 58 18.13 8.91 7.75
CA LYS A 58 18.18 8.22 9.05
C LYS A 58 17.79 6.76 8.97
N VAL A 59 16.92 6.39 8.02
CA VAL A 59 16.41 5.02 7.90
C VAL A 59 17.06 4.28 6.75
N LEU A 60 16.92 4.75 5.51
CA LEU A 60 17.44 4.07 4.33
C LEU A 60 18.96 3.93 4.38
N ASP A 61 19.68 5.04 4.62
CA ASP A 61 21.15 5.03 4.66
C ASP A 61 21.67 4.13 5.81
N GLY A 62 20.99 4.17 6.97
CA GLY A 62 21.27 3.29 8.09
C GLY A 62 21.06 1.81 7.76
N ILE A 63 19.97 1.48 7.05
CA ILE A 63 19.70 0.13 6.57
C ILE A 63 20.77 -0.32 5.56
N ILE A 64 21.15 0.54 4.61
CA ILE A 64 22.18 0.23 3.62
C ILE A 64 23.52 -0.05 4.32
N ALA A 65 23.97 0.85 5.20
CA ALA A 65 25.20 0.68 5.96
C ALA A 65 25.19 -0.61 6.80
N ALA A 66 24.08 -0.91 7.50
CA ALA A 66 23.93 -2.12 8.29
C ALA A 66 23.87 -3.40 7.43
N THR A 67 23.30 -3.31 6.22
CA THR A 67 23.28 -4.43 5.27
C THR A 67 24.69 -4.75 4.81
N LEU A 68 25.45 -3.72 4.40
CA LEU A 68 26.83 -3.86 3.92
C LEU A 68 27.77 -4.40 5.00
N SER A 69 27.64 -3.95 6.25
CA SER A 69 28.46 -4.44 7.37
C SER A 69 28.12 -5.86 7.83
N SER A 70 26.92 -6.36 7.46
CA SER A 70 26.49 -7.73 7.77
C SER A 70 26.95 -8.75 6.72
N LEU A 71 27.47 -8.29 5.57
CA LEU A 71 28.01 -9.19 4.56
C LEU A 71 29.24 -9.95 5.12
N PRO A 72 29.47 -11.20 4.70
CA PRO A 72 30.65 -11.94 5.11
C PRO A 72 31.90 -11.20 4.59
N SER A 73 32.70 -10.64 5.49
CA SER A 73 34.06 -10.20 5.19
C SER A 73 34.99 -11.39 5.36
N SER A 74 35.90 -11.61 4.40
CA SER A 74 36.84 -12.73 4.37
C SER A 74 37.89 -12.73 5.49
N GLU A 75 37.93 -11.69 6.34
CA GLU A 75 39.10 -11.37 7.18
C GLU A 75 38.84 -11.43 8.71
N VAL A 76 37.90 -12.25 9.20
CA VAL A 76 37.73 -12.40 10.65
C VAL A 76 38.70 -13.46 11.20
N GLU A 77 39.94 -13.04 11.45
CA GLU A 77 40.93 -13.79 12.25
C GLU A 77 40.66 -13.55 13.74
N GLY A 78 40.02 -14.51 14.41
CA GLY A 78 39.84 -14.47 15.85
C GLY A 78 39.22 -15.74 16.44
N PRO A 79 39.53 -16.10 17.69
CA PRO A 79 39.07 -17.33 18.35
C PRO A 79 37.62 -17.28 18.86
N VAL A 80 36.85 -16.23 18.53
CA VAL A 80 35.43 -16.15 18.89
C VAL A 80 34.64 -17.18 18.07
N ASN A 81 33.66 -17.85 18.70
CA ASN A 81 32.80 -18.85 18.07
C ASN A 81 32.20 -18.32 16.76
N LYS A 82 32.82 -18.64 15.61
CA LYS A 82 32.48 -18.11 14.29
C LYS A 82 31.00 -18.30 13.96
N MET A 83 30.43 -19.41 14.40
CA MET A 83 29.03 -19.77 14.21
C MET A 83 28.05 -18.78 14.87
N ASP A 84 28.35 -18.29 16.08
CA ASP A 84 27.49 -17.32 16.77
C ASP A 84 27.52 -15.94 16.10
N ILE A 85 28.70 -15.54 15.61
CA ILE A 85 28.88 -14.28 14.87
C ILE A 85 28.11 -14.35 13.56
N GLU A 86 28.25 -15.44 12.80
CA GLU A 86 27.54 -15.62 11.53
C GLU A 86 26.01 -15.65 11.71
N LYS A 87 25.54 -16.37 12.72
CA LYS A 87 24.10 -16.40 13.06
C LYS A 87 23.59 -15.00 13.38
N ARG A 88 24.33 -14.21 14.18
CA ARG A 88 23.95 -12.83 14.51
C ARG A 88 23.98 -11.91 13.29
N LYS A 89 25.00 -12.00 12.44
CA LYS A 89 25.06 -11.25 11.17
C LYS A 89 23.87 -11.58 10.28
N TYR A 90 23.53 -12.86 10.16
CA TYR A 90 22.38 -13.33 9.39
C TYR A 90 21.03 -12.85 9.98
N GLU A 91 20.87 -12.83 11.30
CA GLU A 91 19.68 -12.24 11.94
C GLU A 91 19.56 -10.73 11.69
N ILE A 92 20.68 -9.99 11.75
CA ILE A 92 20.70 -8.55 11.42
C ILE A 92 20.29 -8.37 9.97
N PHE A 93 20.85 -9.18 9.07
CA PHE A 93 20.50 -9.18 7.66
C PHE A 93 18.99 -9.38 7.45
N LEU A 94 18.39 -10.42 8.03
CA LEU A 94 16.93 -10.65 7.97
C LEU A 94 16.11 -9.43 8.42
N ARG A 95 16.55 -8.73 9.47
CA ARG A 95 15.87 -7.52 9.96
C ARG A 95 15.98 -6.35 8.97
N GLN A 96 17.13 -6.19 8.30
CA GLN A 96 17.29 -5.17 7.26
C GLN A 96 16.34 -5.42 6.08
N TRP A 97 16.10 -6.68 5.74
CA TRP A 97 15.15 -7.06 4.68
C TRP A 97 13.71 -6.67 5.00
N VAL A 98 13.24 -7.00 6.21
CA VAL A 98 11.94 -6.55 6.70
C VAL A 98 11.86 -5.03 6.72
N ALA A 99 12.92 -4.35 7.18
CA ALA A 99 12.96 -2.89 7.22
C ALA A 99 12.86 -2.27 5.82
N ARG A 100 13.58 -2.79 4.82
CA ARG A 100 13.47 -2.34 3.42
C ARG A 100 12.07 -2.57 2.86
N ARG A 101 11.45 -3.72 3.12
CA ARG A 101 10.09 -4.00 2.64
C ARG A 101 9.08 -3.04 3.25
N ARG A 102 9.18 -2.79 4.55
CA ARG A 102 8.34 -1.81 5.25
C ARG A 102 8.56 -0.40 4.71
N LEU A 103 9.81 0.00 4.50
CA LEU A 103 10.14 1.30 3.92
C LEU A 103 9.56 1.46 2.51
N HIS A 104 9.61 0.41 1.69
CA HIS A 104 8.96 0.40 0.38
C HIS A 104 7.44 0.59 0.47
N TRP A 105 6.77 -0.12 1.39
CA TRP A 105 5.35 0.06 1.64
C TRP A 105 5.02 1.48 2.14
N THR A 106 5.79 2.00 3.09
CA THR A 106 5.65 3.39 3.57
C THR A 106 5.83 4.39 2.43
N ALA A 107 6.85 4.21 1.59
CA ALA A 107 7.10 5.04 0.43
C ALA A 107 5.94 4.98 -0.58
N SER A 108 5.31 3.82 -0.80
CA SER A 108 4.14 3.73 -1.68
C SER A 108 2.95 4.53 -1.14
N ARG A 109 2.72 4.53 0.18
CA ARG A 109 1.68 5.35 0.82
C ARG A 109 1.98 6.84 0.74
N ILE A 110 3.23 7.24 1.00
CA ILE A 110 3.66 8.63 0.83
C ILE A 110 3.51 9.06 -0.63
N ARG A 111 3.85 8.20 -1.60
CA ARG A 111 3.67 8.49 -3.03
C ARG A 111 2.22 8.78 -3.37
N SER A 112 1.28 7.93 -2.95
CA SER A 112 -0.15 8.15 -3.20
C SER A 112 -0.66 9.45 -2.57
N HIS A 113 -0.22 9.76 -1.35
CA HIS A 113 -0.57 11.02 -0.68
C HIS A 113 0.03 12.24 -1.39
N ALA A 114 1.32 12.19 -1.73
CA ALA A 114 2.02 13.23 -2.47
C ALA A 114 1.34 13.49 -3.83
N GLN A 115 0.97 12.43 -4.56
CA GLN A 115 0.24 12.56 -5.81
C GLN A 115 -1.09 13.30 -5.62
N MET A 116 -1.85 13.01 -4.56
CA MET A 116 -3.07 13.74 -4.23
C MET A 116 -2.81 15.21 -3.88
N LEU A 117 -1.74 15.52 -3.15
CA LEU A 117 -1.36 16.91 -2.82
C LEU A 117 -1.02 17.69 -4.09
N PHE A 118 -0.13 17.16 -4.94
CA PHE A 118 0.36 17.84 -6.13
C PHE A 118 -0.65 17.89 -7.28
N SER A 119 -1.59 16.94 -7.35
CA SER A 119 -2.68 17.00 -8.33
C SER A 119 -3.54 18.25 -8.17
N ARG A 120 -3.62 18.84 -6.96
CA ARG A 120 -4.31 20.12 -6.71
C ARG A 120 -3.62 21.30 -7.39
N HIS A 121 -2.33 21.16 -7.69
CA HIS A 121 -1.51 22.14 -8.39
C HIS A 121 -1.36 21.82 -9.88
N GLY A 122 -2.11 20.83 -10.41
CA GLY A 122 -2.00 20.39 -11.80
C GLY A 122 -0.70 19.64 -12.11
N LEU A 123 0.05 19.21 -11.09
CA LEU A 123 1.31 18.49 -11.26
C LEU A 123 1.10 16.99 -11.04
N SER A 124 1.65 16.18 -11.95
CA SER A 124 1.73 14.73 -11.78
C SER A 124 3.12 14.32 -11.29
N LEU A 125 3.15 13.42 -10.31
CA LEU A 125 4.41 12.86 -9.81
C LEU A 125 5.11 12.00 -10.89
N GLU A 126 4.33 11.41 -11.79
CA GLU A 126 4.85 10.54 -12.86
C GLU A 126 5.51 11.34 -13.99
N SER A 127 4.95 12.51 -14.32
CA SER A 127 5.54 13.39 -15.34
C SER A 127 6.87 13.99 -14.87
N ALA A 128 7.02 14.24 -13.57
CA ALA A 128 8.26 14.76 -13.00
C ALA A 128 9.45 13.80 -13.13
N GLY A 129 9.21 12.49 -13.29
CA GLY A 129 10.27 11.50 -13.49
C GLY A 129 10.77 11.37 -14.93
N LEU A 130 9.97 11.84 -15.92
CA LEU A 130 10.29 11.74 -17.34
C LEU A 130 10.90 13.02 -17.90
N CYS A 131 10.73 14.16 -17.21
CA CYS A 131 11.54 15.33 -17.49
C CYS A 131 12.99 14.98 -17.14
N GLY A 132 13.84 14.82 -18.16
CA GLY A 132 15.28 15.01 -18.02
C GLY A 132 15.58 16.38 -17.37
N PRO A 133 16.86 16.75 -17.15
CA PRO A 133 17.18 18.09 -16.64
C PRO A 133 16.38 19.10 -17.45
N LEU A 134 15.40 19.78 -16.80
CA LEU A 134 14.37 20.55 -17.49
C LEU A 134 15.06 21.38 -18.57
N GLU A 135 14.94 20.97 -19.83
CA GLU A 135 15.15 21.89 -20.92
C GLU A 135 14.08 22.93 -20.66
N ILE A 136 14.53 24.09 -20.21
CA ILE A 136 13.69 25.26 -20.00
C ILE A 136 13.08 25.49 -21.37
N VAL A 137 11.88 24.95 -21.59
CA VAL A 137 11.03 25.32 -22.70
C VAL A 137 11.02 26.84 -22.63
N SER A 138 11.38 27.48 -23.73
CA SER A 138 11.41 28.92 -23.90
C SER A 138 10.01 29.48 -23.64
N GLU A 139 9.62 29.54 -22.39
CA GLU A 139 8.37 30.13 -21.93
C GLU A 139 8.47 31.62 -22.17
N ASP A 140 7.35 32.19 -22.62
CA ASP A 140 7.19 33.62 -22.71
C ASP A 140 7.65 34.28 -21.41
N PRO A 141 8.53 35.30 -21.47
CA PRO A 141 9.17 35.85 -20.27
C PRO A 141 8.18 36.52 -19.32
N PHE A 142 6.96 36.80 -19.76
CA PHE A 142 5.95 37.51 -18.99
C PHE A 142 4.56 36.89 -19.17
N THR A 143 3.83 36.74 -18.05
CA THR A 143 2.46 36.21 -18.02
C THR A 143 1.53 37.14 -17.23
N ILE A 144 0.23 37.10 -17.53
CA ILE A 144 -0.79 37.88 -16.80
C ILE A 144 -0.79 37.47 -15.31
N GLY A 145 -0.84 38.46 -14.43
CA GLY A 145 -0.77 38.32 -12.98
C GLY A 145 0.65 38.36 -12.42
N MET A 146 1.68 38.38 -13.27
CA MET A 146 3.07 38.37 -12.85
C MET A 146 3.53 39.73 -12.31
N ALA A 147 4.31 39.72 -11.23
CA ALA A 147 5.01 40.89 -10.74
C ALA A 147 6.26 41.17 -11.60
N VAL A 148 6.38 42.41 -12.06
CA VAL A 148 7.49 42.91 -12.91
C VAL A 148 8.05 44.19 -12.35
N PHE A 149 9.31 44.49 -12.67
CA PHE A 149 9.90 45.81 -12.43
C PHE A 149 9.87 46.60 -13.75
N VAL A 150 9.36 47.81 -13.70
CA VAL A 150 9.32 48.73 -14.85
C VAL A 150 10.55 49.63 -14.77
N ASN A 151 11.27 49.79 -15.88
CA ASN A 151 12.47 50.61 -15.96
C ASN A 151 12.19 51.91 -16.73
N GLY A 152 11.88 52.97 -16.00
CA GLY A 152 11.86 54.34 -16.54
C GLY A 152 10.89 54.56 -17.71
N TRP A 153 9.68 54.01 -17.62
CA TRP A 153 8.69 54.13 -18.71
C TRP A 153 7.85 55.40 -18.58
N ALA A 154 7.76 56.18 -19.66
CA ALA A 154 6.89 57.35 -19.78
C ALA A 154 6.05 57.23 -21.07
N PRO A 155 4.71 57.20 -20.98
CA PRO A 155 3.87 57.25 -22.18
C PRO A 155 4.10 58.56 -22.96
N GLU A 156 4.13 58.50 -24.29
CA GLU A 156 4.44 59.67 -25.16
C GLU A 156 3.55 60.90 -24.91
N ASN A 157 2.34 60.70 -24.38
CA ASN A 157 1.35 61.76 -24.14
C ASN A 157 1.08 62.04 -22.65
N ASP A 158 1.91 61.52 -21.74
CA ASP A 158 1.72 61.71 -20.30
C ASP A 158 2.75 62.71 -19.73
N PRO A 159 2.33 63.83 -19.12
CA PRO A 159 3.25 64.81 -18.54
C PRO A 159 3.95 64.32 -17.26
N ARG A 160 3.63 63.12 -16.77
CA ARG A 160 4.25 62.53 -15.59
C ARG A 160 5.70 62.11 -15.86
N PRO A 161 6.58 62.18 -14.84
CA PRO A 161 7.93 61.66 -14.97
C PRO A 161 7.91 60.15 -15.23
N PRO A 162 8.96 59.60 -15.86
CA PRO A 162 9.07 58.16 -16.11
C PRO A 162 8.91 57.35 -14.83
N TYR A 163 8.14 56.26 -14.91
CA TYR A 163 7.89 55.38 -13.79
C TYR A 163 8.95 54.28 -13.73
N SER A 164 9.57 54.14 -12.55
CA SER A 164 10.38 52.99 -12.19
C SER A 164 9.86 52.36 -10.91
N GLY A 165 9.52 51.08 -10.94
CA GLY A 165 8.98 50.39 -9.77
C GLY A 165 8.26 49.08 -10.07
N LEU A 166 7.79 48.43 -9.00
CA LEU A 166 7.05 47.17 -9.09
C LEU A 166 5.64 47.38 -9.62
N ALA A 167 5.26 46.53 -10.58
CA ALA A 167 3.93 46.47 -11.15
C ALA A 167 3.44 45.02 -11.26
N ILE A 168 2.14 44.83 -11.46
CA ILE A 168 1.53 43.54 -11.81
C ILE A 168 1.03 43.63 -13.24
N ILE A 169 1.29 42.63 -14.07
CA ILE A 169 0.70 42.54 -15.41
C ILE A 169 -0.79 42.22 -15.29
N ASP A 170 -1.64 43.13 -15.72
CA ASP A 170 -3.10 42.94 -15.74
C ASP A 170 -3.57 42.34 -17.07
N ASP A 171 -2.93 42.71 -18.19
CA ASP A 171 -3.28 42.28 -19.54
C ASP A 171 -2.06 42.29 -20.48
N MET A 172 -2.11 41.50 -21.55
CA MET A 172 -1.06 41.39 -22.57
C MET A 172 -1.67 41.47 -23.97
N THR A 173 -1.13 42.35 -24.80
CA THR A 173 -1.57 42.53 -26.19
C THR A 173 -0.38 42.40 -27.14
N GLU A 174 -0.50 41.50 -28.12
CA GLU A 174 0.48 41.36 -29.20
C GLU A 174 0.09 42.25 -30.38
N LEU A 175 0.98 43.15 -30.76
CA LEU A 175 0.80 44.05 -31.89
C LEU A 175 1.09 43.32 -33.21
N ARG A 176 0.62 43.87 -34.34
CA ARG A 176 0.81 43.28 -35.68
C ARG A 176 2.28 43.09 -36.09
N ASN A 177 3.20 43.80 -35.46
CA ASN A 177 4.65 43.69 -35.69
C ASN A 177 5.31 42.61 -34.81
N GLY A 178 4.53 41.83 -34.06
CA GLY A 178 5.02 40.82 -33.11
C GLY A 178 5.56 41.39 -31.80
N ARG A 179 5.50 42.73 -31.59
CA ARG A 179 5.86 43.32 -30.29
C ARG A 179 4.73 43.15 -29.31
N ARG A 180 5.08 42.82 -28.08
CA ARG A 180 4.11 42.73 -26.99
C ARG A 180 4.07 44.03 -26.21
N THR A 181 2.87 44.36 -25.79
CA THR A 181 2.62 45.46 -24.87
C THR A 181 1.76 44.96 -23.72
N PHE A 182 1.94 45.57 -22.56
CA PHE A 182 1.35 45.13 -21.32
C PHE A 182 0.52 46.25 -20.71
N THR A 183 -0.63 45.89 -20.17
CA THR A 183 -1.30 46.73 -19.18
C THR A 183 -0.84 46.30 -17.81
N ILE A 184 -0.35 47.23 -17.01
CA ILE A 184 0.20 46.95 -15.70
C ILE A 184 -0.40 47.84 -14.61
N SER A 185 -0.56 47.30 -13.40
CA SER A 185 -1.04 48.04 -12.23
C SER A 185 0.02 48.18 -11.14
N PHE A 186 0.07 49.36 -10.53
CA PHE A 186 0.91 49.66 -9.35
C PHE A 186 0.05 49.84 -8.10
N GLU A 187 0.71 49.95 -6.94
CA GLU A 187 0.08 50.38 -5.70
C GLU A 187 -0.77 51.66 -5.90
N ARG A 188 -1.99 51.65 -5.35
CA ARG A 188 -3.02 52.72 -5.42
C ARG A 188 -3.90 52.77 -6.68
N HIS A 189 -4.20 51.61 -7.29
CA HIS A 189 -5.17 51.49 -8.41
C HIS A 189 -4.85 52.33 -9.65
N LYS A 190 -3.58 52.73 -9.82
CA LYS A 190 -3.12 53.34 -11.06
C LYS A 190 -2.64 52.26 -12.00
N SER A 191 -3.10 52.29 -13.25
CA SER A 191 -2.64 51.42 -14.31
C SER A 191 -1.92 52.23 -15.39
N MET A 192 -0.90 51.64 -16.02
CA MET A 192 -0.38 52.10 -17.31
C MET A 192 -0.73 51.07 -18.38
N LYS A 193 -1.10 51.58 -19.55
CA LYS A 193 -1.37 50.76 -20.74
C LYS A 193 -0.19 50.87 -21.70
N GLU A 194 -0.13 49.93 -22.64
CA GLU A 194 0.83 49.94 -23.74
C GLU A 194 2.29 49.96 -23.29
N VAL A 195 2.59 49.34 -22.14
CA VAL A 195 3.97 49.26 -21.64
C VAL A 195 4.74 48.24 -22.47
N PRO A 196 5.85 48.61 -23.13
CA PRO A 196 6.61 47.70 -23.98
C PRO A 196 7.31 46.60 -23.16
N GLU A 197 7.56 45.46 -23.77
CA GLU A 197 8.32 44.36 -23.15
C GLU A 197 9.73 44.79 -22.72
N GLU A 198 10.36 45.66 -23.52
CA GLU A 198 11.75 46.07 -23.38
C GLU A 198 12.04 46.85 -22.08
N VAL A 199 11.01 47.39 -21.44
CA VAL A 199 11.14 48.12 -20.16
C VAL A 199 10.78 47.26 -18.95
N LEU A 200 10.30 46.03 -19.16
CA LEU A 200 9.97 45.11 -18.09
C LEU A 200 11.16 44.20 -17.78
N THR A 201 11.48 44.06 -16.49
CA THR A 201 12.45 43.09 -16.00
C THR A 201 11.85 42.23 -14.90
N HIS A 202 12.41 41.04 -14.70
CA HIS A 202 12.13 40.27 -13.50
C HIS A 202 12.62 41.04 -12.27
N PRO A 203 11.76 41.24 -11.26
CA PRO A 203 12.16 42.03 -10.12
C PRO A 203 13.19 41.29 -9.25
N THR A 204 14.19 42.02 -8.79
CA THR A 204 15.25 41.49 -7.91
C THR A 204 14.78 41.41 -6.45
N GLU A 205 15.42 40.57 -5.64
CA GLU A 205 15.04 40.41 -4.23
C GLU A 205 15.15 41.73 -3.43
N SER A 206 16.11 42.59 -3.78
CA SER A 206 16.26 43.92 -3.18
C SER A 206 15.09 44.86 -3.47
N GLU A 207 14.44 44.73 -4.63
CA GLU A 207 13.31 45.57 -5.01
C GLU A 207 12.05 45.24 -4.21
N PHE A 208 11.95 44.02 -3.66
CA PHE A 208 10.84 43.64 -2.78
C PHE A 208 10.99 44.09 -1.33
N ASN A 209 12.19 44.53 -0.92
CA ASN A 209 12.45 44.96 0.47
C ASN A 209 11.58 46.15 0.90
N SER A 210 11.23 47.04 -0.03
CA SER A 210 10.35 48.19 0.18
C SER A 210 8.91 47.97 -0.30
N ALA A 211 8.62 46.84 -0.94
CA ALA A 211 7.32 46.55 -1.55
C ALA A 211 6.24 46.25 -0.51
N SER A 212 4.96 46.54 -0.83
CA SER A 212 3.85 46.14 0.03
C SER A 212 3.73 44.62 0.19
N ARG A 213 2.93 44.23 1.20
CA ARG A 213 2.58 42.83 1.46
C ARG A 213 2.03 42.10 0.23
N ARG A 214 1.31 42.79 -0.66
CA ARG A 214 0.73 42.17 -1.87
C ARG A 214 1.82 41.70 -2.84
N TYR A 215 2.81 42.55 -3.12
CA TYR A 215 3.93 42.19 -4.00
C TYR A 215 4.80 41.08 -3.42
N ARG A 216 5.07 41.13 -2.11
CA ARG A 216 5.81 40.05 -1.44
C ARG A 216 5.05 38.71 -1.53
N ALA A 217 3.73 38.73 -1.33
CA ALA A 217 2.92 37.52 -1.48
C ALA A 217 2.95 36.93 -2.90
N GLU A 218 2.92 37.76 -3.95
CA GLU A 218 3.07 37.29 -5.33
C GLU A 218 4.50 36.81 -5.64
N MET A 219 5.53 37.46 -5.10
CA MET A 219 6.91 36.96 -5.21
C MET A 219 7.05 35.59 -4.53
N ASP A 220 6.52 35.44 -3.32
CA ASP A 220 6.54 34.18 -2.58
C ASP A 220 5.78 33.09 -3.34
N LYS A 221 4.64 33.44 -3.97
CA LYS A 221 3.87 32.54 -4.83
C LYS A 221 4.64 32.15 -6.09
N LYS A 222 5.34 33.09 -6.74
CA LYS A 222 6.19 32.82 -7.90
C LYS A 222 7.38 31.93 -7.53
N LYS A 223 8.10 32.27 -6.46
CA LYS A 223 9.18 31.44 -5.90
C LYS A 223 8.67 30.04 -5.55
N ALA A 224 7.47 29.94 -4.96
CA ALA A 224 6.84 28.65 -4.68
C ALA A 224 6.55 27.87 -5.97
N ALA A 225 5.98 28.52 -7.00
CA ALA A 225 5.72 27.89 -8.30
C ALA A 225 7.00 27.44 -9.02
N GLU A 226 8.06 28.26 -9.00
CA GLU A 226 9.36 27.94 -9.61
C GLU A 226 10.09 26.81 -8.89
N THR A 227 9.96 26.74 -7.56
CA THR A 227 10.60 25.69 -6.75
C THR A 227 9.80 24.39 -6.70
N LEU A 228 8.49 24.44 -6.94
CA LEU A 228 7.59 23.30 -6.83
C LEU A 228 7.99 22.13 -7.77
N PRO A 229 8.30 22.32 -9.07
CA PRO A 229 8.79 21.23 -9.92
C PRO A 229 10.05 20.56 -9.39
N LYS A 230 11.01 21.35 -8.89
CA LYS A 230 12.27 20.83 -8.30
C LYS A 230 11.99 20.02 -7.04
N ARG A 231 11.07 20.49 -6.20
CA ARG A 231 10.61 19.80 -4.98
C ARG A 231 9.92 18.48 -5.33
N VAL A 232 9.01 18.48 -6.30
CA VAL A 232 8.32 17.27 -6.80
C VAL A 232 9.33 16.26 -7.37
N ALA A 233 10.31 16.71 -8.15
CA ALA A 233 11.36 15.84 -8.69
C ALA A 233 12.21 15.21 -7.56
N MET A 234 12.62 15.98 -6.56
CA MET A 234 13.35 15.48 -5.38
C MET A 234 12.53 14.44 -4.60
N ILE A 235 11.23 14.69 -4.41
CA ILE A 235 10.31 13.75 -3.75
C ILE A 235 10.22 12.45 -4.56
N HIS A 236 10.03 12.55 -5.87
CA HIS A 236 9.93 11.41 -6.77
C HIS A 236 11.22 10.56 -6.74
N GLU A 237 12.39 11.18 -6.86
CA GLU A 237 13.68 10.51 -6.78
C GLU A 237 13.88 9.80 -5.43
N THR A 238 13.57 10.50 -4.33
CA THR A 238 13.70 9.94 -2.98
C THR A 238 12.78 8.72 -2.79
N LEU A 239 11.54 8.81 -3.26
CA LEU A 239 10.60 7.70 -3.26
C LEU A 239 11.06 6.54 -4.13
N GLN A 240 11.68 6.80 -5.29
CA GLN A 240 12.25 5.76 -6.14
C GLN A 240 13.39 5.01 -5.44
N ARG A 241 14.28 5.71 -4.73
CA ARG A 241 15.36 5.06 -3.96
C ARG A 241 14.85 4.15 -2.84
N MET A 242 13.67 4.44 -2.30
CA MET A 242 12.99 3.61 -1.30
C MET A 242 12.17 2.46 -1.90
N THR A 243 12.04 2.39 -3.23
CA THR A 243 11.32 1.29 -3.86
C THR A 243 12.05 -0.03 -3.68
N TRP A 244 11.27 -1.09 -3.54
CA TRP A 244 11.78 -2.43 -3.44
C TRP A 244 12.47 -2.83 -4.75
N ASN A 245 13.79 -3.00 -4.71
CA ASN A 245 14.54 -3.48 -5.86
C ASN A 245 14.58 -5.01 -5.87
N GLN A 246 13.87 -5.62 -6.81
CA GLN A 246 13.84 -7.08 -6.99
C GLN A 246 15.21 -7.68 -7.32
N ASN A 247 16.15 -6.92 -7.89
CA ASN A 247 17.52 -7.40 -8.11
C ASN A 247 18.25 -7.73 -6.81
N LEU A 248 17.84 -7.17 -5.68
CA LEU A 248 18.38 -7.58 -4.38
C LEU A 248 18.05 -9.05 -4.07
N ASN A 249 16.90 -9.56 -4.54
CA ASN A 249 16.59 -10.99 -4.41
C ASN A 249 17.62 -11.83 -5.18
N ARG A 250 18.00 -11.38 -6.39
CA ARG A 250 19.02 -12.07 -7.22
C ARG A 250 20.35 -12.20 -6.51
N ILE A 251 20.86 -11.07 -6.00
CA ILE A 251 22.17 -11.02 -5.33
C ILE A 251 22.21 -12.04 -4.18
N ILE A 252 21.11 -12.22 -3.47
CA ILE A 252 21.04 -13.22 -2.39
C ILE A 252 21.02 -14.63 -2.93
N MET A 253 20.11 -14.89 -3.88
CA MET A 253 19.93 -16.21 -4.43
C MET A 253 21.21 -16.71 -5.11
N SER A 254 21.99 -15.81 -5.72
CA SER A 254 23.29 -16.11 -6.32
C SER A 254 24.42 -16.20 -5.30
N SER A 255 24.42 -15.36 -4.24
CA SER A 255 25.45 -15.41 -3.18
C SER A 255 25.47 -16.74 -2.41
N SER A 256 24.40 -17.52 -2.54
CA SER A 256 24.23 -18.80 -1.87
C SER A 256 24.88 -19.97 -2.62
N GLU A 257 25.30 -19.81 -3.87
CA GLU A 257 25.76 -20.94 -4.71
C GLU A 257 27.18 -21.44 -4.34
N ASN A 258 27.93 -20.70 -3.51
CA ASN A 258 29.34 -20.98 -3.19
C ASN A 258 29.59 -21.54 -1.77
N CYS A 259 28.56 -21.92 -1.00
CA CYS A 259 28.70 -22.41 0.37
C CYS A 259 28.15 -23.84 0.50
N ASN A 260 28.59 -24.62 1.52
CA ASN A 260 28.07 -25.97 1.82
C ASN A 260 26.53 -26.01 1.72
N SER A 261 26.00 -27.04 1.05
CA SER A 261 24.60 -27.11 0.60
C SER A 261 23.56 -26.90 1.71
N ASP A 262 23.77 -27.52 2.88
CA ASP A 262 22.72 -27.65 3.89
C ASP A 262 22.46 -26.35 4.67
N ASP A 263 23.51 -25.65 5.09
CA ASP A 263 23.37 -24.37 5.79
C ASP A 263 22.82 -23.27 4.88
N THR A 264 23.17 -23.34 3.60
CA THR A 264 22.73 -22.42 2.56
C THR A 264 21.23 -22.55 2.34
N GLU A 265 20.73 -23.78 2.19
CA GLU A 265 19.31 -24.04 2.00
C GLU A 265 18.48 -23.59 3.22
N ASN A 266 18.99 -23.83 4.43
CA ASN A 266 18.36 -23.35 5.66
C ASN A 266 18.28 -21.82 5.73
N LYS A 267 19.37 -21.11 5.38
CA LYS A 267 19.39 -19.64 5.30
C LYS A 267 18.44 -19.13 4.21
N LYS A 268 18.37 -19.79 3.06
CA LYS A 268 17.43 -19.41 1.99
C LYS A 268 15.98 -19.57 2.44
N SER A 269 15.66 -20.72 3.04
CA SER A 269 14.33 -21.05 3.58
C SER A 269 13.89 -20.06 4.66
N SER A 270 14.79 -19.69 5.58
CA SER A 270 14.50 -18.73 6.65
C SER A 270 14.21 -17.32 6.11
N LEU A 271 15.03 -16.82 5.17
CA LEU A 271 14.78 -15.52 4.54
C LEU A 271 13.46 -15.50 3.76
N LEU A 272 13.22 -16.52 2.94
CA LEU A 272 11.97 -16.66 2.20
C LEU A 272 10.78 -16.70 3.17
N GLY A 273 10.88 -17.41 4.28
CA GLY A 273 9.85 -17.46 5.31
C GLY A 273 9.54 -16.09 5.94
N VAL A 274 10.58 -15.31 6.27
CA VAL A 274 10.42 -13.96 6.84
C VAL A 274 9.78 -13.00 5.82
N MET A 275 10.23 -13.04 4.57
CA MET A 275 9.69 -12.19 3.51
C MET A 275 8.26 -12.57 3.14
N GLN A 276 7.99 -13.88 3.01
CA GLN A 276 6.66 -14.42 2.77
C GLN A 276 5.69 -13.95 3.87
N GLN A 277 6.15 -13.96 5.12
CA GLN A 277 5.38 -13.48 6.25
C GLN A 277 5.08 -11.98 6.15
N GLU A 278 6.08 -11.13 5.95
CA GLU A 278 5.88 -9.67 5.87
C GLU A 278 4.91 -9.29 4.73
N LEU A 279 5.07 -9.90 3.56
CA LEU A 279 4.18 -9.72 2.40
C LEU A 279 2.76 -10.22 2.68
N SER A 280 2.61 -11.39 3.33
CA SER A 280 1.30 -11.92 3.72
C SER A 280 0.56 -10.97 4.66
N GLU A 281 1.28 -10.37 5.61
CA GLU A 281 0.71 -9.44 6.58
C GLU A 281 0.37 -8.09 5.95
N GLU A 282 1.16 -7.63 4.99
CA GLU A 282 0.87 -6.45 4.18
C GLU A 282 -0.39 -6.64 3.33
N LEU A 283 -0.50 -7.75 2.61
CA LEU A 283 -1.69 -8.09 1.82
C LEU A 283 -2.93 -8.21 2.69
N LEU A 284 -2.80 -8.83 3.87
CA LEU A 284 -3.90 -8.94 4.82
C LEU A 284 -4.36 -7.59 5.33
N TYR A 285 -3.42 -6.66 5.59
CA TYR A 285 -3.74 -5.29 5.95
C TYR A 285 -4.53 -4.59 4.84
N ILE A 286 -4.08 -4.69 3.58
CA ILE A 286 -4.77 -4.09 2.43
C ILE A 286 -6.20 -4.64 2.29
N LEU A 287 -6.37 -5.96 2.39
CA LEU A 287 -7.71 -6.58 2.32
C LEU A 287 -8.65 -6.09 3.41
N PHE A 288 -8.12 -5.85 4.59
CA PHE A 288 -8.90 -5.38 5.73
C PHE A 288 -9.26 -3.89 5.60
N THR A 289 -8.30 -3.03 5.26
CA THR A 289 -8.55 -1.58 5.15
C THR A 289 -9.46 -1.23 3.97
N GLU A 290 -9.35 -1.97 2.86
CA GLU A 290 -10.26 -1.85 1.71
C GLU A 290 -11.62 -2.52 1.94
N LYS A 291 -11.88 -3.03 3.16
CA LYS A 291 -13.09 -3.76 3.54
C LYS A 291 -13.42 -4.89 2.55
N LYS A 292 -12.39 -5.50 1.95
CA LYS A 292 -12.55 -6.64 1.05
C LYS A 292 -12.77 -7.93 1.82
N LEU A 293 -12.23 -8.02 3.03
CA LEU A 293 -12.44 -9.12 3.94
C LEU A 293 -12.88 -8.61 5.32
N MET A 294 -13.73 -9.40 5.99
CA MET A 294 -14.00 -9.25 7.42
C MET A 294 -12.70 -9.47 8.21
N ASN A 295 -12.67 -9.07 9.49
CA ASN A 295 -11.50 -9.26 10.35
C ASN A 295 -11.07 -10.74 10.33
N PRO A 296 -9.89 -11.08 9.78
CA PRO A 296 -9.46 -12.46 9.51
C PRO A 296 -9.22 -13.28 10.78
N PHE A 297 -9.19 -12.63 11.94
CA PHE A 297 -9.03 -13.28 13.23
C PHE A 297 -10.32 -13.35 14.04
N ASP A 298 -11.41 -12.82 13.51
CA ASP A 298 -12.69 -12.95 14.17
C ASP A 298 -13.20 -14.37 13.99
N LYS A 299 -13.15 -15.13 15.08
CA LYS A 299 -13.54 -16.54 15.07
C LYS A 299 -15.06 -16.71 14.98
N SER A 300 -15.87 -15.66 15.21
CA SER A 300 -17.31 -15.73 14.95
C SER A 300 -17.63 -15.64 13.46
N GLU A 301 -16.76 -15.00 12.68
CA GLU A 301 -16.97 -14.75 11.25
C GLU A 301 -16.24 -15.74 10.33
N TRP A 302 -15.17 -16.39 10.85
CA TRP A 302 -14.33 -17.29 10.09
C TRP A 302 -14.28 -18.70 10.68
N CYS A 303 -14.56 -19.70 9.84
CA CYS A 303 -14.29 -21.07 10.22
C CYS A 303 -12.80 -21.41 10.01
N PRO A 304 -12.23 -22.39 10.75
CA PRO A 304 -10.83 -22.75 10.64
C PRO A 304 -10.37 -23.13 9.22
N LEU A 305 -11.24 -23.75 8.42
CA LEU A 305 -10.94 -24.07 7.02
C LEU A 305 -10.59 -22.81 6.22
N SER A 306 -11.35 -21.72 6.41
CA SER A 306 -11.16 -20.46 5.70
C SER A 306 -9.94 -19.70 6.18
N SER A 307 -9.69 -19.67 7.49
CA SER A 307 -8.45 -19.10 8.01
C SER A 307 -7.22 -19.85 7.48
N MET A 308 -7.30 -21.18 7.38
CA MET A 308 -6.24 -22.00 6.77
C MET A 308 -6.08 -21.71 5.28
N LEU A 309 -7.18 -21.60 4.53
CA LEU A 309 -7.19 -21.25 3.12
C LEU A 309 -6.53 -19.87 2.90
N LEU A 310 -6.99 -18.85 3.61
CA LEU A 310 -6.45 -17.49 3.56
C LEU A 310 -4.95 -17.47 3.84
N LYS A 311 -4.52 -18.12 4.94
CA LYS A 311 -3.09 -18.20 5.30
C LYS A 311 -2.24 -18.86 4.20
N ARG A 312 -2.74 -19.96 3.60
CA ARG A 312 -2.03 -20.65 2.51
C ARG A 312 -1.97 -19.79 1.25
N LEU A 313 -3.08 -19.15 0.89
CA LEU A 313 -3.15 -18.27 -0.28
C LEU A 313 -2.22 -17.07 -0.14
N LEU A 314 -2.24 -16.37 0.99
CA LEU A 314 -1.33 -15.27 1.27
C LEU A 314 0.14 -15.71 1.13
N GLY A 315 0.46 -16.89 1.67
CA GLY A 315 1.78 -17.48 1.55
C GLY A 315 2.17 -17.82 0.11
N ASP A 316 1.26 -18.42 -0.65
CA ASP A 316 1.48 -18.76 -2.06
C ASP A 316 1.65 -17.49 -2.92
N ILE A 317 0.81 -16.47 -2.71
CA ILE A 317 0.90 -15.17 -3.37
C ILE A 317 2.24 -14.51 -3.04
N ALA A 318 2.60 -14.44 -1.76
CA ALA A 318 3.85 -13.81 -1.32
C ALA A 318 5.07 -14.53 -1.91
N ARG A 319 5.06 -15.86 -1.95
CA ARG A 319 6.14 -16.66 -2.56
C ARG A 319 6.26 -16.40 -4.06
N LEU A 320 5.14 -16.45 -4.79
CA LEU A 320 5.12 -16.09 -6.21
C LEU A 320 5.53 -14.62 -6.39
N SER A 321 5.30 -13.78 -5.37
CA SER A 321 5.64 -12.37 -5.40
C SER A 321 7.12 -12.03 -5.35
N MET A 322 7.93 -13.03 -5.02
CA MET A 322 9.37 -12.88 -4.88
C MET A 322 10.14 -13.44 -6.08
N LEU A 323 9.46 -14.09 -7.03
CA LEU A 323 10.09 -14.64 -8.23
C LEU A 323 10.56 -13.51 -9.15
N GLU A 324 11.61 -13.76 -9.93
CA GLU A 324 12.20 -12.76 -10.82
C GLU A 324 11.24 -12.31 -11.92
N ASP A 325 10.46 -13.25 -12.44
CA ASP A 325 9.45 -12.99 -13.46
C ASP A 325 8.13 -12.51 -12.83
N TYR A 326 8.18 -11.82 -11.69
CA TYR A 326 7.01 -11.26 -11.02
C TYR A 326 6.26 -10.33 -11.97
N GLY A 327 5.06 -10.75 -12.39
CA GLY A 327 4.21 -9.99 -13.30
C GLY A 327 4.25 -10.50 -14.73
N SER A 328 5.15 -11.44 -15.07
CA SER A 328 5.09 -12.16 -16.34
C SER A 328 3.78 -12.92 -16.50
N PHE A 329 3.34 -13.14 -17.73
CA PHE A 329 2.14 -13.92 -18.01
C PHE A 329 2.17 -15.31 -17.35
N ASP A 330 3.33 -15.96 -17.32
CA ASP A 330 3.49 -17.28 -16.71
C ASP A 330 3.35 -17.24 -15.18
N SER A 331 3.92 -16.23 -14.51
CA SER A 331 3.75 -16.07 -13.06
C SER A 331 2.28 -15.81 -12.68
N GLN A 332 1.57 -15.03 -13.50
CA GLN A 332 0.15 -14.75 -13.32
C GLN A 332 -0.70 -16.00 -13.56
N LYS A 333 -0.39 -16.78 -14.60
CA LYS A 333 -1.05 -18.05 -14.90
C LYS A 333 -0.84 -19.07 -13.77
N ALA A 334 0.39 -19.18 -13.27
CA ALA A 334 0.72 -20.04 -12.13
C ALA A 334 -0.06 -19.61 -10.88
N LEU A 335 -0.16 -18.31 -10.60
CA LEU A 335 -0.95 -17.80 -9.49
C LEU A 335 -2.43 -18.17 -9.65
N ALA A 336 -3.04 -17.89 -10.80
CA ALA A 336 -4.45 -18.21 -11.05
C ALA A 336 -4.74 -19.71 -10.84
N GLN A 337 -3.86 -20.59 -11.35
CA GLN A 337 -3.96 -22.03 -11.13
C GLN A 337 -3.89 -22.42 -9.65
N VAL A 338 -2.99 -21.78 -8.88
CA VAL A 338 -2.90 -22.00 -7.43
C VAL A 338 -4.19 -21.56 -6.74
N LEU A 339 -4.76 -20.40 -7.11
CA LEU A 339 -6.02 -19.91 -6.54
C LEU A 339 -7.16 -20.92 -6.76
N TYR A 340 -7.36 -21.38 -8.00
CA TYR A 340 -8.39 -22.39 -8.32
C TYR A 340 -8.15 -23.70 -7.58
N LYS A 341 -6.92 -24.23 -7.62
CA LYS A 341 -6.58 -25.50 -6.97
C LYS A 341 -6.86 -25.48 -5.47
N ARG A 342 -6.51 -24.38 -4.78
CA ARG A 342 -6.75 -24.21 -3.34
C ARG A 342 -8.24 -24.08 -3.03
N ALA A 343 -8.98 -23.33 -3.85
CA ALA A 343 -10.43 -23.16 -3.70
C ALA A 343 -11.17 -24.48 -3.91
N THR A 344 -10.89 -25.21 -5.00
CA THR A 344 -11.48 -26.52 -5.30
C THR A 344 -11.19 -27.50 -4.17
N TYR A 345 -9.95 -27.58 -3.68
CA TYR A 345 -9.61 -28.44 -2.55
C TYR A 345 -10.42 -28.10 -1.29
N ALA A 346 -10.54 -26.82 -0.93
CA ALA A 346 -11.32 -26.41 0.22
C ALA A 346 -12.81 -26.75 0.04
N ALA A 347 -13.36 -26.58 -1.17
CA ALA A 347 -14.75 -26.91 -1.48
C ALA A 347 -15.03 -28.42 -1.35
N GLU A 348 -14.11 -29.26 -1.83
CA GLU A 348 -14.21 -30.72 -1.67
C GLU A 348 -14.13 -31.15 -0.20
N VAL A 349 -13.36 -30.45 0.64
CA VAL A 349 -13.35 -30.67 2.09
C VAL A 349 -14.73 -30.39 2.69
N VAL A 350 -15.38 -29.26 2.33
CA VAL A 350 -16.74 -28.94 2.79
C VAL A 350 -17.73 -30.02 2.35
N LYS A 351 -17.74 -30.38 1.06
CA LYS A 351 -18.63 -31.42 0.49
C LYS A 351 -18.45 -32.76 1.20
N LYS A 352 -17.20 -33.17 1.47
CA LYS A 352 -16.89 -34.42 2.16
C LYS A 352 -17.37 -34.42 3.62
N ILE A 353 -17.19 -33.31 4.34
CA ILE A 353 -17.68 -33.18 5.72
C ILE A 353 -19.21 -33.25 5.73
N ALA A 354 -19.88 -32.51 4.85
CA ALA A 354 -21.34 -32.51 4.73
C ALA A 354 -21.90 -33.91 4.40
N LYS A 355 -21.29 -34.60 3.42
CA LYS A 355 -21.66 -35.97 3.06
C LYS A 355 -21.51 -36.93 4.24
N ASN A 356 -20.38 -36.89 4.95
CA ASN A 356 -20.14 -37.78 6.08
C ASN A 356 -21.16 -37.59 7.22
N ILE A 357 -21.59 -36.35 7.49
CA ILE A 357 -22.59 -36.07 8.53
C ILE A 357 -23.95 -36.63 8.10
N ARG A 358 -24.34 -36.43 6.85
CA ARG A 358 -25.58 -36.97 6.30
C ARG A 358 -25.61 -38.50 6.33
N ASP A 359 -24.52 -39.14 5.92
CA ASP A 359 -24.48 -40.59 5.72
C ASP A 359 -24.36 -41.35 7.05
N ASN A 360 -23.61 -40.81 8.04
CA ASN A 360 -23.30 -41.53 9.28
C ASN A 360 -24.04 -41.00 10.52
N ASN A 361 -24.72 -39.84 10.44
CA ASN A 361 -25.29 -39.12 11.60
C ASN A 361 -24.32 -38.93 12.78
N GLN A 362 -23.01 -39.02 12.53
CA GLN A 362 -21.98 -38.87 13.55
C GLN A 362 -21.18 -37.59 13.31
N LEU A 363 -21.10 -36.78 14.37
CA LEU A 363 -20.15 -35.69 14.50
C LEU A 363 -18.73 -36.26 14.43
N ASN A 364 -18.08 -36.13 13.27
CA ASN A 364 -16.64 -36.37 13.17
C ASN A 364 -15.89 -35.12 13.68
N ASP A 365 -14.73 -35.31 14.30
CA ASP A 365 -13.77 -34.25 14.66
C ASP A 365 -13.55 -33.22 13.53
N ARG A 366 -13.68 -33.64 12.27
CA ARG A 366 -13.59 -32.79 11.09
C ARG A 366 -14.64 -31.68 11.02
N ILE A 367 -15.78 -31.77 11.71
CA ILE A 367 -16.75 -30.68 11.75
C ILE A 367 -16.16 -29.40 12.35
N SER A 368 -15.13 -29.55 13.20
CA SER A 368 -14.44 -28.42 13.81
C SER A 368 -13.78 -27.51 12.77
N TYR A 369 -13.50 -27.99 11.55
CA TYR A 369 -13.01 -27.16 10.45
C TYR A 369 -14.04 -26.16 9.93
N LEU A 370 -15.33 -26.44 10.14
CA LEU A 370 -16.44 -25.59 9.70
C LEU A 370 -17.07 -24.81 10.86
N ALA A 371 -16.67 -25.09 12.10
CA ALA A 371 -17.24 -24.48 13.28
C ALA A 371 -16.69 -23.08 13.53
N PHE A 372 -17.60 -22.13 13.69
CA PHE A 372 -17.35 -20.78 14.19
C PHE A 372 -17.28 -20.79 15.71
N GLN A 373 -16.72 -19.75 16.31
CA GLN A 373 -16.60 -19.61 17.75
C GLN A 373 -17.15 -18.26 18.21
N GLU A 374 -18.17 -18.29 19.05
CA GLU A 374 -18.78 -17.12 19.66
C GLU A 374 -18.49 -17.08 21.17
N GLN A 375 -18.40 -15.89 21.75
CA GLN A 375 -18.34 -15.70 23.19
C GLN A 375 -19.72 -15.30 23.72
N GLN A 376 -20.41 -16.24 24.37
CA GLN A 376 -21.73 -16.02 24.95
C GLN A 376 -21.64 -16.21 26.47
N SER A 377 -22.01 -15.17 27.24
CA SER A 377 -22.00 -15.20 28.71
C SER A 377 -20.67 -15.66 29.32
N GLY A 378 -19.55 -15.20 28.74
CA GLY A 378 -18.19 -15.57 29.19
C GLY A 378 -17.72 -16.97 28.79
N LYS A 379 -18.57 -17.78 28.14
CA LYS A 379 -18.22 -19.11 27.63
C LYS A 379 -17.99 -19.07 26.13
N LYS A 380 -16.95 -19.77 25.67
CA LYS A 380 -16.67 -19.96 24.23
C LYS A 380 -17.52 -21.11 23.73
N ARG A 381 -18.49 -20.82 22.86
CA ARG A 381 -19.34 -21.84 22.22
C ARG A 381 -18.97 -21.94 20.75
N LYS A 382 -19.14 -23.13 20.18
CA LYS A 382 -18.91 -23.37 18.76
C LYS A 382 -20.22 -23.61 18.05
N PHE A 383 -20.41 -23.00 16.88
CA PHE A 383 -21.62 -23.14 16.09
C PHE A 383 -21.30 -23.41 14.61
N ILE A 384 -22.26 -23.95 13.89
CA ILE A 384 -22.19 -24.20 12.45
C ILE A 384 -23.44 -23.67 11.75
N CYS A 385 -23.30 -23.28 10.49
CA CYS A 385 -24.42 -22.92 9.63
C CYS A 385 -25.01 -24.16 8.96
N VAL A 386 -26.30 -24.39 9.17
CA VAL A 386 -27.02 -25.59 8.73
C VAL A 386 -28.42 -25.24 8.22
N PHE A 387 -29.06 -26.24 7.64
CA PHE A 387 -30.47 -26.23 7.28
C PHE A 387 -31.26 -27.29 8.06
N PRO A 388 -32.55 -27.02 8.31
CA PRO A 388 -33.51 -28.04 8.72
C PRO A 388 -33.57 -29.18 7.68
N SER A 389 -33.55 -30.43 8.13
CA SER A 389 -33.53 -31.62 7.27
C SER A 389 -34.85 -31.91 6.55
N ASP A 390 -35.95 -31.33 7.04
CA ASP A 390 -37.30 -31.44 6.51
C ASP A 390 -37.54 -30.62 5.23
N ARG A 391 -36.56 -29.82 4.79
CA ARG A 391 -36.64 -29.02 3.57
C ARG A 391 -35.78 -29.61 2.45
N THR A 392 -36.41 -29.94 1.32
CA THR A 392 -35.73 -30.39 0.11
C THR A 392 -34.83 -29.28 -0.44
N ILE A 393 -33.59 -29.64 -0.78
CA ILE A 393 -32.51 -28.77 -1.30
C ILE A 393 -32.99 -27.87 -2.45
N GLU A 394 -33.94 -28.34 -3.26
CA GLU A 394 -34.45 -27.65 -4.45
C GLU A 394 -35.28 -26.38 -4.15
N THR A 395 -35.77 -26.19 -2.92
CA THR A 395 -36.61 -25.02 -2.56
C THR A 395 -35.80 -23.80 -2.11
N PHE A 396 -34.48 -23.91 -2.00
CA PHE A 396 -33.63 -22.85 -1.47
C PHE A 396 -33.01 -21.99 -2.58
N GLN A 397 -33.55 -20.79 -2.78
CA GLN A 397 -32.96 -19.78 -3.68
C GLN A 397 -32.15 -18.71 -2.92
N GLY A 398 -32.23 -18.65 -1.58
CA GLY A 398 -31.59 -17.63 -0.76
C GLY A 398 -30.33 -18.10 -0.02
N ILE A 399 -29.24 -17.34 -0.10
CA ILE A 399 -28.04 -17.53 0.75
C ILE A 399 -28.32 -17.20 2.22
N ASP A 400 -29.41 -16.49 2.51
CA ASP A 400 -29.60 -15.84 3.82
C ASP A 400 -30.38 -16.66 4.86
N ASP A 401 -31.09 -17.74 4.49
CA ASP A 401 -31.89 -18.50 5.47
C ASP A 401 -31.09 -19.63 6.15
N CYS A 402 -29.81 -19.37 6.45
CA CYS A 402 -28.99 -20.25 7.28
C CYS A 402 -29.41 -20.16 8.74
N GLN A 403 -29.54 -21.30 9.42
CA GLN A 403 -29.64 -21.36 10.87
C GLN A 403 -28.28 -21.69 11.48
N CYS A 404 -27.94 -21.02 12.58
CA CYS A 404 -26.76 -21.32 13.37
C CYS A 404 -27.14 -22.29 14.50
N ILE A 405 -26.54 -23.48 14.51
CA ILE A 405 -26.74 -24.47 15.59
C ILE A 405 -25.43 -24.65 16.34
N TYR A 406 -25.49 -24.62 17.67
CA TYR A 406 -24.32 -24.88 18.51
C TYR A 406 -23.98 -26.38 18.51
N LEU A 407 -22.68 -26.71 18.49
CA LEU A 407 -22.21 -28.09 18.40
C LEU A 407 -22.70 -28.99 19.56
N ASP A 408 -22.98 -28.41 20.72
CA ASP A 408 -23.53 -29.11 21.89
C ASP A 408 -25.02 -29.47 21.75
N GLN A 409 -25.75 -28.79 20.85
CA GLN A 409 -27.19 -29.00 20.59
C GLN A 409 -27.45 -29.96 19.42
N ILE A 410 -26.41 -30.32 18.66
CA ILE A 410 -26.52 -31.16 17.45
C ILE A 410 -27.08 -32.57 17.72
N ARG A 411 -26.94 -33.09 18.94
CA ARG A 411 -27.34 -34.47 19.27
C ARG A 411 -28.83 -34.75 19.16
N SER A 412 -29.68 -33.72 19.11
CA SER A 412 -31.14 -33.85 19.19
C SER A 412 -31.90 -33.43 17.93
N VAL A 413 -31.22 -33.00 16.86
CA VAL A 413 -31.88 -32.42 15.67
C VAL A 413 -31.28 -33.04 14.40
N HIS A 414 -32.13 -33.42 13.44
CA HIS A 414 -31.69 -33.76 12.10
C HIS A 414 -31.42 -32.47 11.31
N PHE A 415 -30.17 -32.23 10.92
CA PHE A 415 -29.76 -31.07 10.11
C PHE A 415 -28.83 -31.48 8.98
N CYS A 416 -28.72 -30.59 7.99
CA CYS A 416 -27.75 -30.72 6.90
C CYS A 416 -26.83 -29.49 6.87
N ILE A 417 -25.54 -29.69 6.58
CA ILE A 417 -24.63 -28.57 6.35
C ILE A 417 -25.04 -27.84 5.07
N ASN A 418 -25.15 -26.52 5.14
CA ASN A 418 -25.32 -25.69 3.95
C ASN A 418 -23.99 -25.57 3.18
N VAL A 419 -23.71 -26.57 2.33
CA VAL A 419 -22.48 -26.64 1.52
C VAL A 419 -22.29 -25.38 0.68
N GLN A 420 -23.36 -24.89 0.05
CA GLN A 420 -23.32 -23.74 -0.82
C GLN A 420 -22.92 -22.48 -0.06
N TRP A 421 -23.55 -22.21 1.09
CA TRP A 421 -23.18 -21.05 1.90
C TRP A 421 -21.71 -21.06 2.32
N TYR A 422 -21.17 -22.20 2.77
CA TYR A 422 -19.74 -22.28 3.11
C TYR A 422 -18.86 -22.04 1.88
N ILE A 423 -19.14 -22.68 0.75
CA ILE A 423 -18.32 -22.45 -0.45
C ILE A 423 -18.38 -20.97 -0.86
N MET A 424 -19.54 -20.34 -0.83
CA MET A 424 -19.71 -18.95 -1.25
C MET A 424 -19.06 -17.95 -0.27
N ARG A 425 -19.42 -18.01 1.01
CA ARG A 425 -19.01 -17.03 2.03
C ARG A 425 -17.60 -17.27 2.53
N GLN A 426 -17.20 -18.52 2.66
CA GLN A 426 -15.98 -18.92 3.38
C GLN A 426 -14.84 -19.29 2.41
N ILE A 427 -15.14 -19.60 1.13
CA ILE A 427 -14.11 -19.94 0.13
C ILE A 427 -14.06 -18.90 -1.00
N VAL A 428 -15.13 -18.77 -1.79
CA VAL A 428 -15.18 -17.87 -2.96
C VAL A 428 -14.92 -16.43 -2.55
N SER A 429 -15.56 -15.93 -1.49
CA SER A 429 -15.31 -14.59 -0.97
C SER A 429 -13.83 -14.35 -0.63
N VAL A 430 -13.17 -15.32 0.00
CA VAL A 430 -11.74 -15.24 0.36
C VAL A 430 -10.87 -15.14 -0.89
N VAL A 431 -11.05 -16.09 -1.81
CA VAL A 431 -10.17 -16.21 -2.98
C VAL A 431 -10.41 -15.04 -3.93
N HIS A 432 -11.66 -14.62 -4.13
CA HIS A 432 -11.99 -13.49 -4.99
C HIS A 432 -11.52 -12.16 -4.42
N SER A 433 -11.68 -11.94 -3.11
CA SER A 433 -11.18 -10.73 -2.46
C SER A 433 -9.66 -10.61 -2.61
N LEU A 434 -8.92 -11.70 -2.42
CA LEU A 434 -7.48 -11.76 -2.68
C LEU A 434 -7.14 -11.46 -4.15
N ALA A 435 -7.78 -12.17 -5.09
CA ALA A 435 -7.53 -11.98 -6.51
C ALA A 435 -7.79 -10.53 -6.94
N SER A 436 -8.88 -9.92 -6.47
CA SER A 436 -9.26 -8.53 -6.80
C SER A 436 -8.32 -7.46 -6.24
N THR A 437 -7.48 -7.80 -5.25
CA THR A 437 -6.47 -6.89 -4.68
C THR A 437 -5.17 -6.94 -5.44
N ILE A 438 -4.90 -8.04 -6.14
CA ILE A 438 -3.68 -8.21 -6.92
C ILE A 438 -3.98 -7.70 -8.32
N SER A 439 -3.32 -6.61 -8.73
CA SER A 439 -3.55 -5.92 -10.02
C SER A 439 -3.48 -6.85 -11.25
N TRP A 440 -2.87 -8.01 -11.12
CA TRP A 440 -2.61 -8.97 -12.18
C TRP A 440 -3.77 -9.88 -12.54
N CYS A 441 -4.76 -10.03 -11.66
CA CYS A 441 -5.93 -10.85 -11.95
C CYS A 441 -6.92 -10.15 -12.90
N GLN A 442 -6.54 -9.01 -13.48
CA GLN A 442 -7.34 -8.27 -14.46
C GLN A 442 -7.26 -8.86 -15.89
N ASN A 443 -6.38 -9.84 -16.12
CA ASN A 443 -6.33 -10.60 -17.36
C ASN A 443 -7.36 -11.73 -17.38
N ASP A 444 -7.69 -12.28 -18.56
CA ASP A 444 -8.62 -13.40 -18.76
C ASP A 444 -8.26 -14.69 -17.99
N LEU A 445 -7.11 -14.73 -17.30
CA LEU A 445 -6.66 -15.85 -16.48
C LEU A 445 -7.55 -16.08 -15.25
N TYR A 446 -8.08 -15.01 -14.65
CA TYR A 446 -8.92 -15.08 -13.47
C TYR A 446 -10.27 -14.39 -13.69
N SER A 447 -11.37 -15.06 -13.34
CA SER A 447 -12.67 -14.41 -13.21
C SER A 447 -13.48 -15.07 -12.09
N LEU A 448 -14.44 -14.31 -11.53
CA LEU A 448 -15.36 -14.84 -10.54
C LEU A 448 -16.15 -16.03 -11.10
N GLN A 449 -16.55 -15.97 -12.37
CA GLN A 449 -17.28 -17.03 -13.06
C GLN A 449 -16.45 -18.32 -13.14
N LYS A 450 -15.18 -18.22 -13.55
CA LYS A 450 -14.27 -19.37 -13.59
C LYS A 450 -14.03 -19.97 -12.19
N MET A 451 -13.91 -19.10 -11.17
CA MET A 451 -13.75 -19.53 -9.78
C MET A 451 -14.99 -20.29 -9.29
N CYS A 452 -16.18 -19.73 -9.48
CA CYS A 452 -17.45 -20.35 -9.11
C CYS A 452 -17.65 -21.69 -9.84
N ALA A 453 -17.36 -21.75 -11.14
CA ALA A 453 -17.39 -22.99 -11.90
C ALA A 453 -16.41 -24.05 -11.32
N SER A 454 -15.19 -23.67 -10.95
CA SER A 454 -14.18 -24.60 -10.41
C SER A 454 -14.52 -25.21 -9.05
N VAL A 455 -15.41 -24.57 -8.28
CA VAL A 455 -15.86 -25.08 -6.97
C VAL A 455 -17.27 -25.68 -7.01
N GLY A 456 -17.96 -25.54 -8.15
CA GLY A 456 -19.31 -26.08 -8.39
C GLY A 456 -20.42 -25.24 -7.76
N VAL A 457 -20.38 -23.91 -7.91
CA VAL A 457 -21.42 -22.99 -7.44
C VAL A 457 -21.83 -22.01 -8.53
N ASP A 458 -23.07 -21.53 -8.48
CA ASP A 458 -23.55 -20.49 -9.40
C ASP A 458 -22.88 -19.14 -9.11
N ALA A 459 -22.31 -18.53 -10.15
CA ALA A 459 -21.67 -17.23 -10.08
C ALA A 459 -22.66 -16.09 -9.80
N SER A 460 -23.93 -16.22 -10.21
CA SER A 460 -24.97 -15.20 -9.98
C SER A 460 -25.13 -14.93 -8.47
N LEU A 461 -25.10 -16.00 -7.68
CA LEU A 461 -25.23 -16.00 -6.23
C LEU A 461 -23.97 -15.47 -5.53
N ALA A 462 -22.82 -15.40 -6.20
CA ALA A 462 -21.56 -14.93 -5.60
C ALA A 462 -21.46 -13.43 -5.50
N THR A 463 -22.21 -12.72 -6.34
CA THR A 463 -22.16 -11.26 -6.38
C THR A 463 -22.73 -10.63 -5.12
N ALA A 464 -23.78 -11.20 -4.52
CA ALA A 464 -24.44 -10.63 -3.35
C ALA A 464 -23.55 -10.65 -2.07
N PRO A 465 -22.89 -11.76 -1.70
CA PRO A 465 -21.93 -11.79 -0.59
C PRO A 465 -20.76 -10.82 -0.75
N LEU A 466 -20.34 -10.54 -1.99
CA LEU A 466 -19.23 -9.62 -2.28
C LEU A 466 -19.64 -8.14 -2.22
N LYS A 467 -20.93 -7.84 -2.42
CA LYS A 467 -21.50 -6.49 -2.35
C LYS A 467 -21.89 -6.06 -0.95
N ARG A 468 -22.30 -7.00 -0.08
CA ARG A 468 -22.57 -6.72 1.34
C ARG A 468 -21.24 -6.49 2.06
N LYS A 469 -20.86 -5.22 2.18
CA LYS A 469 -19.66 -4.78 2.90
C LYS A 469 -20.01 -3.71 3.92
#